data_AF-A0A1A8K8D3-F1
#
_entry.id   AF-A0A1A8K8D3-F1
#
_cell.length_a   1.000
_cell.length_b   1.000
_cell.length_c   1.000
_cell.angle_alpha   90.00
_cell.angle_beta   90.00
_cell.angle_gamma   90.00
#
_symmetry.space_group_name_H-M   'P 1'
#
loop_
_entity.id
_entity.type
_entity.pdbx_description
1 polymer ?
#
loop_
_entity_poly.entity_id
_entity_poly.type
_entity_poly.pdbx_seq_one_letter_code
_entity_poly.pdbx_strand_id
1 'polypeptide(L)' 'VTESGLTPIHVAAFMGHENIVHQLINHGASPNTSNVRGETALHMAARAGQSDVVQYLVQNGARVDAKAKDDRT' A
#
# COMPACT_ATOMS: atom_id res chain seq x y z
N VAL A 1 2.69 -3.68 -13.45
CA VAL A 1 1.88 -4.54 -12.56
C VAL A 1 2.29 -5.98 -12.78
N THR A 2 2.41 -6.77 -11.72
CA THR A 2 2.66 -8.23 -11.85
C THR A 2 1.37 -8.95 -12.26
N GLU A 3 1.44 -10.26 -12.55
CA GLU A 3 0.25 -11.11 -12.76
C GLU A 3 -0.71 -11.08 -11.55
N SER A 4 -0.17 -10.85 -10.35
CA SER A 4 -0.94 -10.64 -9.11
C SER A 4 -1.41 -9.20 -8.90
N GLY A 5 -1.22 -8.30 -9.87
CA GLY A 5 -1.64 -6.89 -9.78
C GLY A 5 -0.80 -6.07 -8.80
N LEU A 6 0.35 -6.58 -8.33
CA LEU A 6 1.24 -5.81 -7.47
C LEU A 6 1.90 -4.70 -8.28
N THR A 7 2.04 -3.56 -7.64
CA THR A 7 2.77 -2.38 -8.11
C THR A 7 3.98 -2.16 -7.21
N PRO A 8 4.95 -1.32 -7.62
CA PRO A 8 6.12 -1.04 -6.80
C PRO A 8 5.77 -0.56 -5.38
N ILE A 9 4.69 0.21 -5.22
CA ILE A 9 4.27 0.73 -3.90
C ILE A 9 3.79 -0.40 -2.98
N HIS A 10 3.18 -1.47 -3.51
CA HIS A 10 2.79 -2.63 -2.72
C HIS A 10 4.00 -3.35 -2.13
N VAL A 11 5.04 -3.56 -2.94
CA VAL A 11 6.26 -4.25 -2.51
C VAL A 11 7.05 -3.39 -1.54
N ALA A 12 7.23 -2.10 -1.84
CA ALA A 12 7.91 -1.17 -0.95
C ALA A 12 7.20 -1.07 0.41
N ALA A 13 5.88 -1.03 0.41
CA ALA A 13 5.09 -0.95 1.63
C ALA A 13 5.19 -2.21 2.51
N PHE A 14 5.18 -3.40 1.89
CA PHE A 14 5.36 -4.66 2.61
C PHE A 14 6.77 -4.80 3.21
N MET A 15 7.78 -4.33 2.49
CA MET A 15 9.18 -4.42 2.92
C MET A 15 9.57 -3.32 3.93
N GLY A 16 8.69 -2.36 4.22
CA GLY A 16 9.00 -1.25 5.14
C GLY A 16 9.89 -0.15 4.52
N HIS A 17 10.00 -0.10 3.19
CA HIS A 17 10.85 0.90 2.50
C HIS A 17 10.12 2.24 2.37
N GLU A 18 9.97 2.96 3.49
CA GLU A 18 9.26 4.24 3.56
C GLU A 18 9.77 5.27 2.54
N ASN A 19 11.08 5.42 2.40
CA ASN A 19 11.71 6.31 1.44
C ASN A 19 11.30 6.04 -0.01
N ILE A 20 11.14 4.77 -0.38
CA ILE A 20 10.69 4.35 -1.71
C ILE A 20 9.19 4.62 -1.85
N VAL A 21 8.38 4.33 -0.82
CA VAL A 21 6.95 4.66 -0.82
C VAL A 21 6.75 6.16 -1.04
N HIS A 22 7.54 6.99 -0.36
CA HIS A 22 7.55 8.45 -0.50
C HIS A 22 7.86 8.90 -1.93
N GLN A 23 8.93 8.37 -2.53
CA GLN A 23 9.27 8.67 -3.92
C GLN A 23 8.15 8.26 -4.88
N LEU A 24 7.56 7.09 -4.69
CA LEU A 24 6.51 6.59 -5.56
C LEU A 24 5.27 7.48 -5.52
N ILE A 25 4.81 7.90 -4.33
CA ILE A 25 3.67 8.82 -4.20
C ILE A 25 3.97 10.18 -4.84
N ASN A 26 5.16 10.73 -4.62
CA ASN A 26 5.57 12.01 -5.24
C ASN A 26 5.65 11.94 -6.77
N HIS A 27 5.90 10.76 -7.33
CA HIS A 27 5.86 10.50 -8.77
C HIS A 27 4.46 10.09 -9.28
N GLY A 28 3.41 10.27 -8.48
CA GLY A 28 2.02 10.07 -8.88
C GLY A 28 1.49 8.66 -8.67
N ALA A 29 2.19 7.78 -7.93
CA ALA A 29 1.62 6.50 -7.53
C ALA A 29 0.44 6.71 -6.58
N SER A 30 -0.71 6.14 -6.90
CA SER A 30 -1.88 6.18 -6.01
C SER A 30 -1.70 5.20 -4.84
N PRO A 31 -1.79 5.65 -3.57
CA PRO A 31 -1.74 4.78 -2.39
C PRO A 31 -2.96 3.84 -2.29
N ASN A 32 -4.03 4.16 -3.02
CA ASN A 32 -5.28 3.40 -3.07
C ASN A 32 -5.33 2.38 -4.21
N THR A 33 -4.22 2.20 -4.94
CA THR A 33 -4.14 1.15 -5.95
C THR A 33 -4.29 -0.20 -5.27
N SER A 34 -5.21 -1.03 -5.76
CA SER A 34 -5.43 -2.39 -5.25
C SER A 34 -4.87 -3.44 -6.21
N ASN A 35 -4.40 -4.54 -5.65
CA ASN A 35 -3.95 -5.71 -6.40
C ASN A 35 -5.14 -6.64 -6.75
N VAL A 36 -4.89 -7.80 -7.36
CA VAL A 36 -5.98 -8.74 -7.76
C VAL A 36 -6.76 -9.30 -6.57
N ARG A 37 -6.24 -9.22 -5.34
CA ARG A 37 -6.93 -9.59 -4.09
C ARG A 37 -7.67 -8.42 -3.44
N GLY A 38 -7.66 -7.23 -4.05
CA GLY A 38 -8.23 -6.03 -3.45
C GLY A 38 -7.35 -5.40 -2.35
N GLU A 39 -6.16 -5.97 -2.09
CA GLU A 39 -5.25 -5.41 -1.09
C GLU A 39 -4.57 -4.17 -1.66
N THR A 40 -4.52 -3.11 -0.85
CA THR A 40 -3.77 -1.88 -1.13
C THR A 40 -2.38 -1.94 -0.50
N ALA A 41 -1.54 -0.93 -0.78
CA ALA A 41 -0.26 -0.76 -0.06
C ALA A 41 -0.45 -0.71 1.47
N LEU A 42 -1.55 -0.12 1.94
CA LEU A 42 -1.87 -0.03 3.37
C LEU A 42 -2.13 -1.40 4.00
N HIS A 43 -2.93 -2.27 3.35
CA HIS A 43 -3.15 -3.64 3.80
C HIS A 43 -1.82 -4.41 3.95
N MET A 44 -0.92 -4.24 2.98
CA MET A 44 0.36 -4.93 2.98
C MET A 44 1.32 -4.42 4.07
N ALA A 45 1.38 -3.11 4.27
CA ALA A 45 2.15 -2.50 5.36
C ALA A 45 1.63 -2.91 6.74
N ALA A 46 0.31 -2.87 6.94
CA ALA A 46 -0.34 -3.27 8.19
C ALA A 46 -0.09 -4.75 8.50
N ARG A 47 -0.23 -5.64 7.51
CA ARG A 47 0.07 -7.08 7.66
C ARG A 47 1.53 -7.35 8.02
N ALA A 48 2.45 -6.54 7.51
CA ALA A 48 3.88 -6.67 7.78
C ALA A 48 4.34 -5.93 9.05
N GLY A 49 3.46 -5.20 9.73
CA GLY A 49 3.79 -4.42 10.93
C GLY A 49 4.63 -3.16 10.67
N GLN A 50 4.57 -2.62 9.45
CA GLN A 50 5.39 -1.47 9.03
C GLN A 50 4.74 -0.14 9.44
N SER A 51 4.83 0.20 10.73
CA SER A 51 4.15 1.36 11.34
C SER A 51 4.45 2.69 10.65
N ASP A 52 5.71 2.95 10.29
CA ASP A 52 6.11 4.22 9.66
C ASP A 52 5.50 4.35 8.26
N VAL A 53 5.53 3.27 7.48
CA VAL A 53 4.86 3.20 6.18
C VAL A 53 3.35 3.38 6.31
N VAL A 54 2.72 2.74 7.30
CA VAL A 54 1.28 2.88 7.57
C VAL A 54 0.94 4.35 7.84
N GLN A 55 1.69 4.99 8.73
CA GLN A 55 1.50 6.40 9.07
C GLN A 55 1.65 7.29 7.82
N TYR A 56 2.69 7.07 7.04
CA TYR A 56 2.93 7.83 5.82
C TYR A 56 1.82 7.65 4.77
N LEU A 57 1.39 6.40 4.52
CA LEU A 57 0.30 6.11 3.58
C LEU A 57 -1.01 6.79 3.99
N VAL A 58 -1.36 6.75 5.28
CA VAL A 58 -2.57 7.40 5.80
C VAL A 58 -2.50 8.92 5.66
N GLN A 59 -1.36 9.53 5.97
CA GLN A 59 -1.15 10.97 5.77
C GLN A 59 -1.28 11.40 4.31
N ASN A 60 -0.98 10.50 3.37
CA ASN A 60 -1.05 10.75 1.93
C ASN A 60 -2.35 10.24 1.28
N GLY A 61 -3.41 10.06 2.06
CA GLY A 61 -4.75 9.79 1.55
C GLY A 61 -5.02 8.32 1.21
N ALA A 62 -4.28 7.39 1.81
CA ALA A 62 -4.69 5.98 1.80
C ALA A 62 -6.00 5.80 2.57
N ARG A 63 -6.95 5.07 1.96
CA ARG A 63 -8.23 4.72 2.56
C ARG A 63 -8.05 3.62 3.59
N VAL A 64 -8.24 3.98 4.86
CA VAL A 64 -8.18 3.05 6.00
C VAL A 64 -9.33 2.06 6.04
N ASP A 65 -10.42 2.36 5.33
CA ASP A 65 -11.63 1.56 5.19
C ASP A 65 -11.68 0.78 3.87
N ALA A 66 -10.59 0.81 3.09
CA ALA A 66 -10.50 0.00 1.88
C ALA A 66 -10.62 -1.48 2.25
N LYS A 67 -11.47 -2.21 1.54
CA LYS A 67 -11.67 -3.64 1.77
C LYS A 67 -10.94 -4.46 0.72
N ALA A 68 -10.18 -5.44 1.18
CA ALA A 68 -9.75 -6.55 0.35
C ALA A 68 -10.94 -7.46 -0.02
N LYS A 69 -10.74 -8.37 -0.97
CA LYS A 69 -11.78 -9.28 -1.47
C LYS A 69 -12.35 -10.23 -0.41
N ASP A 70 -11.68 -10.39 0.72
CA ASP A 70 -12.11 -11.19 1.87
C ASP A 70 -12.77 -10.35 2.97
N ASP A 71 -13.26 -9.14 2.64
CA ASP A 71 -13.87 -8.17 3.56
C ASP A 71 -12.95 -7.69 4.70
N ARG A 72 -11.65 -7.98 4.62
CA ARG A 72 -10.66 -7.44 5.55
C ARG A 72 -10.28 -6.03 5.15
N THR A 73 -10.31 -5.13 6.13
CA THR A 73 -9.70 -3.80 6.09
C THR A 73 -8.28 -3.87 6.63
#